data_AF-A0A2S0L4G3-F1
#
_entry.id   AF-A0A2S0L4G3-F1
#
_cell.length_a   1.000
_cell.length_b   1.000
_cell.length_c   1.000
_cell.angle_alpha   90.00
_cell.angle_beta   90.00
_cell.angle_gamma   90.00
#
_symmetry.space_group_name_H-M   'P 1'
#
loop_
_entity.id
_entity.type
_entity.pdbx_description
1 polymer ?
#
loop_
_entity_poly.entity_id
_entity_poly.type
_entity_poly.pdbx_seq_one_letter_code
_entity_poly.pdbx_strand_id
1 'polypeptide(L)'
;MITIPINKNDILKSIYFITAIIQKQTSGSMQGALSSKGDLMGGIFDRWINTVPESIIFNKIILPEVRNGQSSEIISDFYLYDPKTAGIAPDVIGIRTPNGTIPFAVFNERWIPVDNMPQIEVKTFKKPQKMISLRNQDYDGKYLVMAESELRIDYLLPFFDASIFQDSIHSNLVMDDDSFIVSNSAGRLQGIDIVNINNYEIGTVTLLKVTTAEAFMNSATFCEGTVSVQYINGVEKKTRVPAGASEEIPLSEYCNRTEIGLYRFSDKWYEGYTSEKIPYYTKNSRGGSSNAFLYRTLDFYVDDINSVSIIKKSNSSMYIKTNKSIRLNEHQLQADSIYKVDFAMLDRSSNNGVEYFMQKSLITHIDDYQEQLKNSLEIIINGGK
;
A
#
# COMPACT_ATOMS: atom_id res chain seq x y z
N MET A 1 11.66 -0.92 -11.38
CA MET A 1 10.18 -0.89 -11.25
C MET A 1 9.59 -0.93 -12.64
N ILE A 2 8.54 -1.74 -12.84
CA ILE A 2 7.90 -1.92 -14.15
C ILE A 2 6.42 -1.57 -13.99
N THR A 3 5.94 -0.60 -14.78
CA THR A 3 4.55 -0.14 -14.78
C THR A 3 3.85 -0.56 -16.05
N ILE A 4 2.64 -1.10 -15.93
CA ILE A 4 1.81 -1.52 -17.06
C ILE A 4 0.37 -1.01 -16.93
N PRO A 5 -0.29 -0.71 -18.06
CA PRO A 5 -1.71 -0.39 -18.05
C PRO A 5 -2.58 -1.63 -17.82
N ILE A 6 -3.71 -1.41 -17.16
CA ILE A 6 -4.80 -2.36 -16.99
C ILE A 6 -5.97 -1.90 -17.86
N ASN A 7 -6.56 -2.81 -18.60
CA ASN A 7 -7.77 -2.61 -19.37
C ASN A 7 -8.90 -3.49 -18.83
N LYS A 8 -10.13 -3.19 -19.24
CA LYS A 8 -11.36 -3.91 -18.88
C LYS A 8 -11.20 -5.43 -18.95
N ASN A 9 -10.62 -5.92 -20.04
CA ASN A 9 -10.48 -7.36 -20.30
C ASN A 9 -9.54 -8.06 -19.32
N ASP A 10 -8.61 -7.32 -18.72
CA ASP A 10 -7.61 -7.89 -17.83
C ASP A 10 -8.21 -8.31 -16.47
N ILE A 11 -9.34 -7.72 -16.09
CA ILE A 11 -9.93 -7.88 -14.76
C ILE A 11 -11.31 -8.55 -14.77
N LEU A 12 -11.76 -9.07 -15.93
CA LEU A 12 -13.07 -9.70 -16.06
C LEU A 12 -13.31 -10.82 -15.03
N LYS A 13 -12.27 -11.64 -14.78
CA LYS A 13 -12.33 -12.72 -13.77
C LYS A 13 -12.59 -12.16 -12.38
N SER A 14 -11.89 -11.08 -12.00
CA SER A 14 -12.08 -10.40 -10.71
C SER A 14 -13.45 -9.74 -10.60
N ILE A 15 -13.92 -9.05 -11.65
CA ILE A 15 -15.27 -8.45 -11.66
C ILE A 15 -16.35 -9.51 -11.44
N TYR A 16 -16.24 -10.65 -12.14
CA TYR A 16 -17.16 -11.76 -11.97
C TYR A 16 -17.11 -12.33 -10.54
N PHE A 17 -15.91 -12.61 -10.03
CA PHE A 17 -15.72 -13.17 -8.70
C PHE A 17 -16.28 -12.28 -7.59
N ILE A 18 -15.98 -10.97 -7.64
CA ILE A 18 -16.47 -10.00 -6.67
C ILE A 18 -18.01 -9.90 -6.74
N THR A 19 -18.58 -9.89 -7.95
CA THR A 19 -20.04 -9.89 -8.13
C THR A 19 -20.69 -11.15 -7.55
N ALA A 20 -20.06 -12.33 -7.74
CA ALA A 20 -20.53 -13.58 -7.15
C ALA A 20 -20.48 -13.55 -5.61
N ILE A 21 -19.44 -12.94 -5.01
CA ILE A 21 -19.35 -12.72 -3.56
C ILE A 21 -20.51 -11.84 -3.07
N ILE A 22 -20.82 -10.76 -3.80
CA ILE A 22 -21.91 -9.85 -3.46
C ILE A 22 -23.25 -10.58 -3.50
N GLN A 23 -23.53 -11.33 -4.56
CA GLN A 23 -24.80 -12.07 -4.70
C GLN A 23 -25.00 -13.15 -3.63
N LYS A 24 -23.93 -13.68 -3.06
CA LYS A 24 -24.00 -14.62 -1.92
C LYS A 24 -24.39 -13.95 -0.60
N GLN A 25 -24.37 -12.62 -0.50
CA GLN A 25 -24.84 -11.91 0.69
C GLN A 25 -26.37 -11.92 0.72
N THR A 26 -26.99 -12.96 1.27
CA THR A 26 -28.44 -13.19 1.18
C THR A 26 -29.27 -12.56 2.31
N SER A 27 -28.67 -12.25 3.47
CA SER A 27 -29.41 -11.85 4.67
C SER A 27 -28.85 -10.61 5.39
N GLY A 28 -27.87 -9.93 4.79
CA GLY A 28 -27.24 -8.74 5.36
C GLY A 28 -26.06 -8.24 4.52
N SER A 29 -25.60 -7.03 4.79
CA SER A 29 -24.39 -6.48 4.19
C SER A 29 -23.13 -7.14 4.77
N MET A 30 -22.03 -7.15 4.00
CA MET A 30 -20.78 -7.77 4.42
C MET A 30 -20.18 -6.96 5.57
N GLN A 31 -20.12 -7.52 6.78
CA GLN A 31 -19.55 -6.78 7.91
C GLN A 31 -18.04 -6.53 7.72
N GLY A 32 -17.62 -5.29 7.98
CA GLY A 32 -16.21 -4.91 8.04
C GLY A 32 -15.63 -5.16 9.43
N ALA A 33 -14.32 -5.40 9.50
CA ALA A 33 -13.62 -5.59 10.78
C ALA A 33 -13.50 -4.29 11.62
N LEU A 34 -13.69 -3.11 10.99
CA LEU A 34 -13.39 -1.81 11.59
C LEU A 34 -14.59 -0.86 11.72
N SER A 35 -15.73 -1.16 11.09
CA SER A 35 -16.92 -0.31 11.17
C SER A 35 -18.17 -1.14 11.38
N SER A 36 -19.06 -0.70 12.26
CA SER A 36 -20.39 -1.28 12.49
C SER A 36 -21.34 -1.10 11.30
N LYS A 37 -20.88 -0.51 10.18
CA LYS A 37 -21.59 -0.44 8.91
C LYS A 37 -21.18 -1.65 8.07
N GLY A 38 -22.15 -2.41 7.58
CA GLY A 38 -21.87 -3.49 6.64
C GLY A 38 -21.78 -2.96 5.21
N ASP A 39 -20.79 -3.45 4.48
CA ASP A 39 -20.49 -3.09 3.10
C ASP A 39 -21.55 -3.67 2.16
N LEU A 40 -22.12 -2.80 1.33
CA LEU A 40 -22.90 -3.19 0.15
C LEU A 40 -21.96 -3.33 -1.06
N MET A 41 -22.52 -3.53 -2.25
CA MET A 41 -21.77 -3.76 -3.50
C MET A 41 -20.51 -2.87 -3.66
N GLY A 42 -20.64 -1.55 -3.50
CA GLY A 42 -19.50 -0.63 -3.63
C GLY A 42 -18.37 -0.88 -2.64
N GLY A 43 -18.70 -1.08 -1.35
CA GLY A 43 -17.70 -1.37 -0.32
C GLY A 43 -17.04 -2.74 -0.50
N ILE A 44 -17.79 -3.73 -1.01
CA ILE A 44 -17.25 -5.06 -1.34
C ILE A 44 -16.28 -4.94 -2.52
N PHE A 45 -16.61 -4.17 -3.56
CA PHE A 45 -15.65 -3.89 -4.64
C PHE A 45 -14.37 -3.24 -4.11
N ASP A 46 -14.47 -2.18 -3.29
CA ASP A 46 -13.29 -1.50 -2.73
C ASP A 46 -12.39 -2.42 -1.89
N ARG A 47 -12.98 -3.42 -1.22
CA ARG A 47 -12.24 -4.43 -0.45
C ARG A 47 -11.47 -5.37 -1.36
N TRP A 48 -12.15 -5.98 -2.33
CA TRP A 48 -11.63 -7.09 -3.12
C TRP A 48 -10.86 -6.65 -4.37
N ILE A 49 -11.04 -5.42 -4.85
CA ILE A 49 -10.31 -4.93 -6.03
C ILE A 49 -8.78 -4.89 -5.81
N ASN A 50 -8.33 -4.86 -4.56
CA ASN A 50 -6.89 -4.91 -4.23
C ASN A 50 -6.24 -6.25 -4.60
N THR A 51 -7.03 -7.29 -4.93
CA THR A 51 -6.54 -8.58 -5.44
C THR A 51 -6.22 -8.57 -6.93
N VAL A 52 -6.77 -7.61 -7.68
CA VAL A 52 -6.55 -7.50 -9.14
C VAL A 52 -5.07 -7.53 -9.52
N PRO A 53 -4.17 -6.76 -8.85
CA PRO A 53 -2.76 -6.73 -9.21
C PRO A 53 -2.05 -8.08 -9.15
N GLU A 54 -2.52 -9.04 -8.34
CA GLU A 54 -1.93 -10.39 -8.25
C GLU A 54 -1.77 -11.03 -9.62
N SER A 55 -2.88 -11.23 -10.33
CA SER A 55 -2.87 -11.83 -11.66
C SER A 55 -2.15 -10.98 -12.70
N ILE A 56 -2.24 -9.65 -12.59
CA ILE A 56 -1.65 -8.71 -13.55
C ILE A 56 -0.13 -8.71 -13.47
N ILE A 57 0.44 -8.59 -12.27
CA ILE A 57 1.88 -8.63 -12.04
C ILE A 57 2.48 -9.91 -12.62
N PHE A 58 1.88 -11.05 -12.30
CA PHE A 58 2.43 -12.32 -12.75
C PHE A 58 2.23 -12.52 -14.26
N ASN A 59 1.01 -12.39 -14.77
CA ASN A 59 0.71 -12.75 -16.15
C ASN A 59 1.29 -11.77 -17.18
N LYS A 60 1.51 -10.50 -16.82
CA LYS A 60 1.98 -9.46 -17.73
C LYS A 60 3.38 -8.93 -17.46
N ILE A 61 3.96 -9.17 -16.27
CA ILE A 61 5.32 -8.72 -15.95
C ILE A 61 6.25 -9.92 -15.75
N ILE A 62 5.96 -10.80 -14.78
CA ILE A 62 6.90 -11.86 -14.39
C ILE A 62 6.92 -13.03 -15.39
N LEU A 63 5.76 -13.65 -15.67
CA LEU A 63 5.66 -14.82 -16.53
C LEU A 63 6.17 -14.60 -17.97
N PRO A 64 5.95 -13.45 -18.62
CA PRO A 64 6.51 -13.18 -19.94
C PRO A 64 8.02 -13.34 -20.03
N GLU A 65 8.75 -13.10 -18.94
CA GLU A 65 10.21 -13.26 -18.90
C GLU A 65 10.68 -14.70 -18.73
N VAL A 66 9.84 -15.60 -18.21
CA VAL A 66 10.22 -16.98 -17.83
C VAL A 66 9.52 -18.08 -18.62
N ARG A 67 8.42 -17.76 -19.31
CA ARG A 67 7.61 -18.76 -20.02
C ARG A 67 8.15 -19.14 -21.39
N ASN A 68 9.24 -18.52 -21.87
CA ASN A 68 9.90 -18.85 -23.14
C ASN A 68 8.93 -19.00 -24.34
N GLY A 69 7.93 -18.10 -24.42
CA GLY A 69 6.90 -18.12 -25.46
C GLY A 69 5.73 -19.09 -25.25
N GLN A 70 5.74 -19.92 -24.19
CA GLN A 70 4.64 -20.79 -23.82
C GLN A 70 3.45 -20.02 -23.26
N SER A 71 2.24 -20.57 -23.43
CA SER A 71 1.03 -20.05 -22.81
C SER A 71 0.95 -20.51 -21.35
N SER A 72 1.60 -19.79 -20.45
CA SER A 72 1.50 -19.99 -19.01
C SER A 72 0.75 -18.84 -18.33
N GLU A 73 -0.10 -19.19 -17.36
CA GLU A 73 -0.92 -18.26 -16.56
C GLU A 73 -0.89 -18.71 -15.10
N ILE A 74 -0.74 -17.77 -14.16
CA ILE A 74 -0.91 -18.12 -12.74
C ILE A 74 -2.37 -18.49 -12.43
N ILE A 75 -2.54 -19.19 -11.32
CA ILE A 75 -3.84 -19.52 -10.75
C ILE A 75 -3.97 -18.76 -9.44
N SER A 76 -4.87 -17.77 -9.42
CA SER A 76 -5.27 -17.06 -8.21
C SER A 76 -6.30 -17.85 -7.41
N ASP A 77 -6.41 -17.55 -6.11
CA ASP A 77 -7.45 -18.12 -5.26
C ASP A 77 -8.82 -17.48 -5.55
N PHE A 78 -9.73 -18.26 -6.14
CA PHE A 78 -11.14 -17.91 -6.31
C PHE A 78 -12.07 -18.82 -5.49
N TYR A 79 -11.54 -19.58 -4.53
CA TYR A 79 -12.36 -20.35 -3.62
C TYR A 79 -13.03 -19.44 -2.59
N LEU A 80 -14.18 -19.90 -2.08
CA LEU A 80 -14.92 -19.21 -1.04
C LEU A 80 -15.00 -20.13 0.17
N TYR A 81 -14.35 -19.73 1.26
CA TYR A 81 -14.22 -20.51 2.48
C TYR A 81 -14.15 -19.60 3.71
N ASP A 82 -14.36 -20.16 4.89
CA ASP A 82 -14.07 -19.46 6.15
C ASP A 82 -12.58 -19.62 6.47
N PRO A 83 -11.77 -18.55 6.43
CA PRO A 83 -10.34 -18.64 6.68
C PRO A 83 -10.03 -19.08 8.13
N LYS A 84 -10.98 -18.98 9.07
CA LYS A 84 -10.79 -19.46 10.44
C LYS A 84 -10.73 -20.97 10.54
N THR A 85 -11.38 -21.68 9.63
CA THR A 85 -11.43 -23.15 9.62
C THR A 85 -10.49 -23.73 8.57
N ALA A 86 -10.46 -23.16 7.37
CA ALA A 86 -9.71 -23.66 6.22
C ALA A 86 -8.23 -23.19 6.19
N GLY A 87 -7.86 -22.20 7.01
CA GLY A 87 -6.64 -21.43 6.80
C GLY A 87 -6.74 -20.49 5.59
N ILE A 88 -5.66 -19.78 5.27
CA ILE A 88 -5.61 -18.82 4.15
C ILE A 88 -4.72 -19.42 3.05
N ALA A 89 -5.24 -19.49 1.82
CA ALA A 89 -4.44 -19.88 0.66
C ALA A 89 -3.37 -18.82 0.36
N PRO A 90 -2.22 -19.18 -0.24
CA PRO A 90 -1.35 -18.18 -0.85
C PRO A 90 -2.09 -17.48 -2.00
N ASP A 91 -1.76 -16.22 -2.26
CA ASP A 91 -2.40 -15.42 -3.32
C ASP A 91 -2.19 -16.05 -4.72
N VAL A 92 -1.10 -16.79 -4.90
CA VAL A 92 -0.85 -17.64 -6.07
C VAL A 92 -0.83 -19.10 -5.65
N ILE A 93 -1.87 -19.85 -6.03
CA ILE A 93 -2.05 -21.27 -5.65
C ILE A 93 -1.46 -22.25 -6.67
N GLY A 94 -1.00 -21.77 -7.82
CA GLY A 94 -0.35 -22.61 -8.83
C GLY A 94 -0.16 -21.90 -10.16
N ILE A 95 0.26 -22.67 -11.16
CA ILE A 95 0.45 -22.22 -12.54
C ILE A 95 -0.18 -23.21 -13.53
N ARG A 96 -0.85 -22.69 -14.54
CA ARG A 96 -1.33 -23.46 -15.69
C ARG A 96 -0.30 -23.34 -16.80
N THR A 97 0.11 -24.48 -17.34
CA THR A 97 1.03 -24.61 -18.48
C THR A 97 0.35 -25.37 -19.62
N PRO A 98 0.94 -25.42 -20.83
CA PRO A 98 0.43 -26.28 -21.91
C PRO A 98 0.38 -27.77 -21.52
N ASN A 99 1.25 -28.20 -20.60
CA ASN A 99 1.37 -29.59 -20.17
C ASN A 99 0.44 -29.95 -18.99
N GLY A 100 -0.31 -28.97 -18.47
CA GLY A 100 -1.22 -29.17 -17.36
C GLY A 100 -1.06 -28.13 -16.24
N THR A 101 -1.79 -28.36 -15.15
CA THR A 101 -1.78 -27.52 -13.96
C THR A 101 -0.74 -28.02 -12.97
N ILE A 102 0.09 -27.11 -12.46
CA ILE A 102 1.08 -27.38 -11.43
C ILE A 102 0.66 -26.61 -10.16
N PRO A 103 0.23 -27.31 -9.09
CA PRO A 103 -0.20 -26.65 -7.85
C PRO A 103 1.02 -26.20 -7.02
N PHE A 104 0.92 -25.03 -6.40
CA PHE A 104 1.84 -24.56 -5.36
C PHE A 104 1.29 -24.81 -3.96
N ALA A 105 -0.03 -24.86 -3.83
CA ALA A 105 -0.72 -25.28 -2.63
C ALA A 105 -1.90 -26.19 -3.00
N VAL A 106 -2.25 -27.09 -2.08
CA VAL A 106 -3.39 -28.00 -2.21
C VAL A 106 -4.26 -27.92 -0.97
N PHE A 107 -5.57 -28.07 -1.13
CA PHE A 107 -6.51 -28.12 -0.01
C PHE A 107 -6.73 -29.57 0.43
N ASN A 108 -6.48 -29.86 1.71
CA ASN A 108 -6.78 -31.13 2.36
C ASN A 108 -7.27 -30.85 3.78
N GLU A 109 -8.55 -30.50 3.91
CA GLU A 109 -9.19 -29.91 5.11
C GLU A 109 -8.60 -28.56 5.59
N ARG A 110 -7.41 -28.22 5.09
CA ARG A 110 -6.70 -26.95 5.21
C ARG A 110 -5.81 -26.76 4.00
N TRP A 111 -5.40 -25.52 3.72
CA TRP A 111 -4.39 -25.25 2.71
C TRP A 111 -3.01 -25.76 3.15
N ILE A 112 -2.36 -26.54 2.29
CA ILE A 112 -1.04 -27.14 2.53
C ILE A 112 -0.11 -26.77 1.37
N PRO A 113 1.10 -26.26 1.63
CA PRO A 113 2.09 -25.99 0.60
C PRO A 113 2.53 -27.30 -0.07
N VAL A 114 2.74 -27.27 -1.38
CA VAL A 114 3.36 -28.38 -2.11
C VAL A 114 4.88 -28.25 -1.95
N ASP A 115 5.55 -29.36 -1.62
CA ASP A 115 7.01 -29.39 -1.43
C ASP A 115 7.75 -28.82 -2.64
N ASN A 116 8.78 -28.01 -2.36
CA ASN A 116 9.62 -27.30 -3.34
C ASN A 116 8.89 -26.30 -4.25
N MET A 117 7.61 -26.01 -4.01
CA MET A 117 6.88 -25.00 -4.77
C MET A 117 6.91 -23.63 -4.08
N PRO A 118 7.04 -22.54 -4.84
CA PRO A 118 7.10 -21.20 -4.27
C PRO A 118 5.77 -20.86 -3.59
N GLN A 119 5.85 -20.38 -2.35
CA GLN A 119 4.72 -19.77 -1.65
C GLN A 119 4.81 -18.26 -1.86
N ILE A 120 3.73 -17.65 -2.33
CA ILE A 120 3.73 -16.27 -2.82
C ILE A 120 2.59 -15.51 -2.15
N GLU A 121 2.96 -14.40 -1.49
CA GLU A 121 2.04 -13.37 -1.02
C GLU A 121 2.23 -12.12 -1.89
N VAL A 122 1.13 -11.49 -2.28
CA VAL A 122 1.10 -10.22 -3.00
C VAL A 122 0.52 -9.15 -2.09
N LYS A 123 1.30 -8.10 -1.81
CA LYS A 123 0.81 -6.90 -1.12
C LYS A 123 0.64 -5.78 -2.12
N THR A 124 -0.62 -5.37 -2.30
CA THR A 124 -1.02 -4.25 -3.14
C THR A 124 -1.16 -2.98 -2.32
N PHE A 125 -0.55 -1.89 -2.80
CA PHE A 125 -0.68 -0.56 -2.24
C PHE A 125 -1.32 0.40 -3.25
N LYS A 126 -2.26 1.23 -2.82
CA LYS A 126 -2.73 2.35 -3.65
C LYS A 126 -1.60 3.37 -3.80
N LYS A 127 -1.45 3.98 -4.97
CA LYS A 127 -0.44 5.01 -5.24
C LYS A 127 -0.28 6.10 -4.16
N PRO A 128 -1.35 6.68 -3.57
CA PRO A 128 -1.19 7.69 -2.52
C PRO A 128 -0.73 7.12 -1.16
N GLN A 129 -0.79 5.81 -0.91
CA GLN A 129 -0.34 5.23 0.36
C GLN A 129 1.17 5.44 0.54
N LYS A 130 1.58 5.89 1.73
CA LYS A 130 2.98 6.20 2.07
C LYS A 130 3.69 5.12 2.87
N MET A 131 2.95 4.13 3.37
CA MET A 131 3.49 3.05 4.18
C MET A 131 3.17 1.69 3.57
N ILE A 132 4.06 0.76 3.82
CA ILE A 132 3.90 -0.68 3.63
C ILE A 132 3.75 -1.30 5.01
N SER A 133 2.84 -2.26 5.16
CA SER A 133 2.72 -3.03 6.39
C SER A 133 2.58 -4.53 6.13
N LEU A 134 3.10 -5.32 7.07
CA LEU A 134 3.00 -6.78 7.06
C LEU A 134 2.79 -7.27 8.49
N ARG A 135 1.73 -8.04 8.73
CA ARG A 135 1.57 -8.81 9.96
C ARG A 135 2.32 -10.11 9.82
N ASN A 136 2.93 -10.64 10.87
CA ASN A 136 3.50 -11.98 10.77
C ASN A 136 2.37 -13.03 10.95
N GLN A 137 2.00 -13.71 9.87
CA GLN A 137 0.99 -14.77 9.85
C GLN A 137 1.62 -16.07 9.29
N ASP A 138 2.77 -16.44 9.84
CA ASP A 138 3.58 -17.58 9.40
C ASP A 138 4.01 -17.42 7.92
N TYR A 139 4.63 -16.28 7.62
CA TYR A 139 5.14 -15.96 6.28
C TYR A 139 6.56 -16.48 6.02
N ASP A 140 7.12 -17.28 6.92
CA ASP A 140 8.48 -17.80 6.81
C ASP A 140 8.64 -18.62 5.51
N GLY A 141 9.71 -18.33 4.76
CA GLY A 141 9.98 -18.95 3.46
C GLY A 141 9.07 -18.50 2.30
N LYS A 142 8.15 -17.55 2.52
CA LYS A 142 7.27 -17.03 1.45
C LYS A 142 7.89 -15.85 0.72
N TYR A 143 7.75 -15.83 -0.60
CA TYR A 143 7.99 -14.65 -1.41
C TYR A 143 6.93 -13.60 -1.11
N LEU A 144 7.38 -12.35 -1.03
CA LEU A 144 6.55 -11.17 -0.86
C LEU A 144 6.69 -10.29 -2.11
N VAL A 145 5.63 -10.26 -2.91
CA VAL A 145 5.54 -9.47 -4.13
C VAL A 145 4.79 -8.18 -3.82
N MET A 146 5.45 -7.05 -3.98
CA MET A 146 4.88 -5.75 -3.66
C MET A 146 4.49 -5.03 -4.94
N ALA A 147 3.21 -4.68 -5.03
CA ALA A 147 2.63 -4.01 -6.18
C ALA A 147 2.01 -2.67 -5.77
N GLU A 148 2.09 -1.69 -6.65
CA GLU A 148 1.31 -0.46 -6.54
C GLU A 148 0.19 -0.45 -7.58
N SER A 149 -1.01 -0.06 -7.17
CA SER A 149 -2.15 0.16 -8.06
C SER A 149 -2.56 1.64 -8.10
N GLU A 150 -2.85 2.12 -9.31
CA GLU A 150 -3.48 3.41 -9.55
C GLU A 150 -4.69 3.17 -10.47
N LEU A 151 -5.81 2.83 -9.86
CA LEU A 151 -7.09 2.69 -10.56
C LEU A 151 -7.71 4.07 -10.75
N ARG A 152 -8.38 4.28 -11.89
CA ARG A 152 -9.24 5.46 -12.07
C ARG A 152 -10.38 5.42 -11.06
N ILE A 153 -10.92 6.58 -10.71
CA ILE A 153 -12.00 6.71 -9.72
C ILE A 153 -13.26 5.96 -10.19
N ASP A 154 -13.52 5.94 -11.49
CA ASP A 154 -14.66 5.35 -12.18
C ASP A 154 -14.33 3.99 -12.83
N TYR A 155 -13.44 3.19 -12.22
CA TYR A 155 -12.93 1.95 -12.82
C TYR A 155 -14.01 0.90 -13.14
N LEU A 156 -15.19 1.01 -12.52
CA LEU A 156 -16.34 0.13 -12.82
C LEU A 156 -17.17 0.60 -14.02
N LEU A 157 -17.00 1.85 -14.48
CA LEU A 157 -17.77 2.43 -15.57
C LEU A 157 -17.81 1.54 -16.83
N PRO A 158 -16.69 0.94 -17.27
CA PRO A 158 -16.68 0.10 -18.47
C PRO A 158 -17.50 -1.20 -18.37
N PHE A 159 -17.97 -1.57 -17.17
CA PHE A 159 -18.74 -2.80 -16.93
C PHE A 159 -20.24 -2.58 -16.78
N PHE A 160 -20.69 -1.32 -16.69
CA PHE A 160 -22.12 -1.03 -16.70
C PHE A 160 -22.71 -1.30 -18.09
N ASP A 161 -24.01 -1.61 -18.11
CA ASP A 161 -24.76 -1.69 -19.35
C ASP A 161 -24.81 -0.30 -20.00
N ALA A 162 -24.33 -0.20 -21.24
CA ALA A 162 -24.32 1.04 -22.00
C ALA A 162 -25.72 1.66 -22.17
N SER A 163 -26.78 0.84 -22.04
CA SER A 163 -28.18 1.29 -22.15
C SER A 163 -28.57 2.33 -21.10
N ILE A 164 -27.86 2.43 -19.97
CA ILE A 164 -28.17 3.43 -18.93
C ILE A 164 -27.58 4.82 -19.22
N PHE A 165 -26.70 4.94 -20.23
CA PHE A 165 -26.01 6.17 -20.59
C PHE A 165 -26.51 6.76 -21.92
N GLN A 166 -27.81 6.60 -22.20
CA GLN A 166 -28.44 7.11 -23.43
C GLN A 166 -28.70 8.62 -23.36
N ASP A 167 -28.62 9.30 -24.50
CA ASP A 167 -28.93 10.73 -24.64
C ASP A 167 -30.34 11.09 -24.15
N SER A 168 -31.30 10.16 -24.29
CA SER A 168 -32.68 10.32 -23.79
C SER A 168 -32.72 10.44 -22.27
N ILE A 169 -31.89 9.68 -21.55
CA ILE A 169 -31.78 9.74 -20.09
C ILE A 169 -31.07 11.03 -19.69
N HIS A 170 -29.95 11.38 -20.33
CA HIS A 170 -29.24 12.64 -20.07
C HIS A 170 -30.15 13.86 -20.28
N SER A 171 -30.91 13.90 -21.37
CA SER A 171 -31.86 14.97 -21.66
C SER A 171 -32.92 15.14 -20.57
N ASN A 172 -33.34 14.06 -19.91
CA ASN A 172 -34.28 14.11 -18.79
C ASN A 172 -33.66 14.59 -17.47
N LEU A 173 -32.32 14.62 -17.36
CA LEU A 173 -31.59 15.11 -16.19
C LEU A 173 -31.23 16.60 -16.32
N VAL A 174 -31.35 17.19 -17.51
CA VAL A 174 -31.13 18.63 -17.74
C VAL A 174 -32.21 19.42 -17.00
N MET A 175 -31.77 20.33 -16.14
CA MET A 175 -32.66 21.17 -15.32
C MET A 175 -33.17 22.37 -16.11
N ASP A 176 -34.34 22.88 -15.73
CA ASP A 176 -34.90 24.11 -16.28
C ASP A 176 -34.23 25.34 -15.65
N ASP A 177 -33.06 25.70 -16.18
CA ASP A 177 -32.26 26.80 -15.67
C ASP A 177 -33.02 28.14 -15.71
N ASP A 178 -33.89 28.36 -16.70
CA ASP A 178 -34.69 29.59 -16.81
C ASP A 178 -35.68 29.73 -15.64
N SER A 179 -36.26 28.62 -15.19
CA SER A 179 -37.17 28.60 -14.05
C SER A 179 -36.46 28.65 -12.69
N PHE A 180 -35.27 28.05 -12.58
CA PHE A 180 -34.62 27.84 -11.28
C PHE A 180 -33.40 28.74 -11.00
N ILE A 181 -32.84 29.41 -12.01
CA ILE A 181 -31.60 30.19 -11.87
C ILE A 181 -31.84 31.67 -12.21
N VAL A 182 -31.87 32.51 -11.18
CA VAL A 182 -31.91 33.98 -11.34
C VAL A 182 -30.55 34.55 -11.77
N SER A 183 -29.45 33.96 -11.30
CA SER A 183 -28.09 34.35 -11.70
C SER A 183 -27.07 33.25 -11.37
N ASN A 184 -26.19 32.93 -12.32
CA ASN A 184 -25.04 32.04 -12.13
C ASN A 184 -23.75 32.64 -12.72
N SER A 185 -23.58 33.96 -12.66
CA SER A 185 -22.43 34.67 -13.27
C SER A 185 -21.07 34.26 -12.72
N ALA A 186 -21.03 33.71 -11.50
CA ALA A 186 -19.82 33.19 -10.87
C ALA A 186 -19.55 31.71 -11.18
N GLY A 187 -20.38 31.04 -11.99
CA GLY A 187 -20.18 29.64 -12.40
C GLY A 187 -20.23 28.64 -11.24
N ARG A 188 -21.08 28.89 -10.22
CA ARG A 188 -21.18 28.03 -9.04
C ARG A 188 -22.08 26.82 -9.25
N LEU A 189 -22.99 26.89 -10.23
CA LEU A 189 -23.82 25.79 -10.69
C LEU A 189 -23.30 25.31 -12.03
N GLN A 190 -23.33 23.99 -12.23
CA GLN A 190 -22.97 23.33 -13.48
C GLN A 190 -24.04 22.29 -13.78
N GLY A 191 -24.39 22.16 -15.07
CA GLY A 191 -25.26 21.08 -15.54
C GLY A 191 -24.55 19.73 -15.44
N ILE A 192 -25.32 18.65 -15.62
CA ILE A 192 -24.76 17.31 -15.66
C ILE A 192 -24.05 17.03 -16.98
N ASP A 193 -22.83 16.50 -16.91
CA ASP A 193 -22.04 16.13 -18.08
C ASP A 193 -22.52 14.80 -18.70
N ILE A 194 -22.21 14.62 -19.99
CA ILE A 194 -22.39 13.33 -20.67
C ILE A 194 -21.30 12.36 -20.19
N VAL A 195 -21.72 11.15 -19.81
CA VAL A 195 -20.80 10.11 -19.34
C VAL A 195 -20.01 9.53 -20.52
N ASN A 196 -18.68 9.56 -20.44
CA ASN A 196 -17.80 8.98 -21.46
C ASN A 196 -17.59 7.47 -21.22
N ILE A 197 -18.29 6.65 -21.99
CA ILE A 197 -18.22 5.18 -21.90
C ILE A 197 -17.18 4.53 -22.84
N ASN A 198 -16.45 5.32 -23.63
CA ASN A 198 -15.51 4.80 -24.64
C ASN A 198 -14.11 4.50 -24.09
N ASN A 199 -13.93 4.57 -22.77
CA ASN A 199 -12.63 4.45 -22.14
C ASN A 199 -12.50 3.11 -21.38
N TYR A 200 -11.91 2.11 -22.03
CA TYR A 200 -11.74 0.76 -21.48
C TYR A 200 -10.51 0.58 -20.58
N GLU A 201 -9.65 1.58 -20.46
CA GLU A 201 -8.56 1.53 -19.50
C GLU A 201 -9.15 1.55 -18.08
N ILE A 202 -8.50 0.89 -17.13
CA ILE A 202 -8.93 0.76 -15.73
C ILE A 202 -7.95 1.50 -14.82
N GLY A 203 -6.67 1.55 -15.21
CA GLY A 203 -5.62 2.20 -14.44
C GLY A 203 -4.27 1.57 -14.75
N THR A 204 -3.37 1.61 -13.77
CA THR A 204 -2.05 1.00 -13.89
C THR A 204 -1.70 0.13 -12.69
N VAL A 205 -0.82 -0.84 -12.92
CA VAL A 205 -0.11 -1.58 -11.87
C VAL A 205 1.39 -1.39 -12.05
N THR A 206 2.11 -1.17 -10.96
CA THR A 206 3.58 -1.16 -10.92
C THR A 206 4.09 -2.30 -10.05
N LEU A 207 4.98 -3.13 -10.58
CA LEU A 207 5.82 -4.03 -9.76
C LEU A 207 6.86 -3.18 -9.03
N LEU A 208 6.72 -3.08 -7.71
CA LEU A 208 7.65 -2.32 -6.89
C LEU A 208 8.88 -3.15 -6.51
N LYS A 209 8.66 -4.37 -6.01
CA LYS A 209 9.71 -5.27 -5.50
C LYS A 209 9.22 -6.71 -5.40
N VAL A 210 10.13 -7.66 -5.61
CA VAL A 210 9.97 -9.04 -5.14
C VAL A 210 11.03 -9.27 -4.07
N THR A 211 10.61 -9.70 -2.89
CA THR A 211 11.49 -10.01 -1.76
C THR A 211 10.97 -11.24 -1.00
N THR A 212 11.50 -11.53 0.18
CA THR A 212 10.89 -12.50 1.11
C THR A 212 10.23 -11.77 2.27
N ALA A 213 9.25 -12.40 2.92
CA ALA A 213 8.63 -11.82 4.11
C ALA A 213 9.66 -11.57 5.22
N GLU A 214 10.62 -12.49 5.39
CA GLU A 214 11.73 -12.36 6.34
C GLU A 214 12.61 -11.14 6.03
N ALA A 215 13.04 -10.98 4.77
CA ALA A 215 13.85 -9.83 4.37
C ALA A 215 13.11 -8.50 4.60
N PHE A 216 11.80 -8.46 4.33
CA PHE A 216 10.98 -7.29 4.67
C PHE A 216 10.93 -7.04 6.19
N MET A 217 10.62 -8.06 6.99
CA MET A 217 10.50 -7.92 8.45
C MET A 217 11.82 -7.46 9.09
N ASN A 218 12.96 -8.00 8.63
CA ASN A 218 14.29 -7.60 9.08
C ASN A 218 14.64 -6.15 8.70
N SER A 219 14.04 -5.65 7.62
CA SER A 219 14.26 -4.29 7.11
C SER A 219 13.27 -3.25 7.66
N ALA A 220 12.20 -3.70 8.32
CA ALA A 220 11.08 -2.87 8.72
C ALA A 220 11.15 -2.44 10.20
N THR A 221 10.30 -1.47 10.56
CA THR A 221 10.07 -1.08 11.95
C THR A 221 8.98 -1.97 12.55
N PHE A 222 9.35 -2.81 13.51
CA PHE A 222 8.39 -3.59 14.30
C PHE A 222 7.60 -2.67 15.22
N CYS A 223 6.27 -2.81 15.21
CA CYS A 223 5.37 -2.07 16.08
C CYS A 223 4.50 -3.03 16.88
N GLU A 224 4.59 -2.91 18.20
CA GLU A 224 3.84 -3.70 19.16
C GLU A 224 2.33 -3.38 19.11
N GLY A 225 1.54 -4.17 19.83
CA GLY A 225 0.14 -3.83 20.09
C GLY A 225 0.03 -2.50 20.82
N THR A 226 -0.96 -1.69 20.46
CA THR A 226 -1.25 -0.34 20.97
C THR A 226 -0.23 0.75 20.62
N VAL A 227 0.85 0.39 19.93
CA VAL A 227 1.91 1.32 19.52
C VAL A 227 1.60 1.90 18.16
N SER A 228 1.46 3.23 18.12
CA SER A 228 1.16 3.99 16.91
C SER A 228 2.39 4.17 16.03
N VAL A 229 2.18 4.48 14.75
CA VAL A 229 3.25 4.58 13.77
C VAL A 229 3.36 6.00 13.25
N GLN A 230 4.52 6.63 13.47
CA GLN A 230 4.84 7.93 12.92
C GLN A 230 5.71 7.77 11.67
N TYR A 231 5.40 8.50 10.60
CA TYR A 231 6.13 8.42 9.33
C TYR A 231 6.24 9.79 8.66
N ILE A 232 7.22 9.96 7.76
CA ILE A 232 7.35 11.19 6.98
C ILE A 232 6.21 11.24 5.96
N ASN A 233 5.36 12.24 6.09
CA ASN A 233 4.21 12.44 5.23
C ASN A 233 4.51 13.38 4.06
N GLY A 234 5.42 14.34 4.27
CA GLY A 234 5.82 15.28 3.24
C GLY A 234 6.99 16.14 3.65
N VAL A 235 7.58 16.80 2.66
CA VAL A 235 8.69 17.74 2.85
C VAL A 235 8.39 19.01 2.07
N GLU A 236 8.40 20.14 2.76
CA GLU A 236 8.06 21.45 2.19
C GLU A 236 9.22 22.44 2.38
N LYS A 237 9.67 23.08 1.29
CA LYS A 237 10.68 24.14 1.37
C LYS A 237 10.13 25.36 2.10
N LYS A 238 10.92 25.93 3.01
CA LYS A 238 10.57 27.15 3.75
C LYS A 238 11.52 28.28 3.38
N THR A 239 10.94 29.48 3.26
CA THR A 239 11.68 30.70 2.94
C THR A 239 12.18 31.45 4.18
N ARG A 240 11.69 31.07 5.37
CA ARG A 240 12.02 31.71 6.63
C ARG A 240 12.37 30.66 7.69
N VAL A 241 13.29 31.02 8.57
CA VAL A 241 13.58 30.26 9.79
C VAL A 241 12.29 30.24 10.65
N PRO A 242 11.87 29.08 11.18
CA PRO A 242 10.69 29.01 12.02
C PRO A 242 10.89 29.78 13.33
N ALA A 243 9.82 30.40 13.85
CA ALA A 243 9.85 31.02 15.16
C ALA A 243 10.20 29.99 16.25
N GLY A 244 11.09 30.36 17.18
CA GLY A 244 11.58 29.46 18.22
C GLY A 244 12.53 28.36 17.70
N ALA A 245 13.23 28.61 16.59
CA ALA A 245 14.38 27.79 16.21
C ALA A 245 15.47 27.87 17.29
N SER A 246 16.10 26.73 17.56
CA SER A 246 17.24 26.62 18.45
C SER A 246 18.54 26.59 17.66
N GLU A 247 19.65 26.30 18.34
CA GLU A 247 20.94 26.00 17.71
C GLU A 247 20.81 24.85 16.68
N GLU A 248 21.62 24.91 15.62
CA GLU A 248 21.65 23.90 14.55
C GLU A 248 22.35 22.64 15.07
N ILE A 249 21.59 21.58 15.34
CA ILE A 249 22.14 20.31 15.82
C ILE A 249 22.22 19.33 14.64
N PRO A 250 23.36 18.66 14.38
CA PRO A 250 23.45 17.65 13.33
C PRO A 250 22.37 16.56 13.47
N LEU A 251 21.71 16.20 12.37
CA LEU A 251 20.68 15.15 12.36
C LEU A 251 21.25 13.80 12.81
N SER A 252 22.52 13.55 12.52
CA SER A 252 23.24 12.34 12.94
C SER A 252 23.31 12.16 14.45
N GLU A 253 23.18 13.22 15.25
CA GLU A 253 23.09 13.08 16.71
C GLU A 253 21.80 12.42 17.18
N TYR A 254 20.74 12.49 16.36
CA TYR A 254 19.43 11.94 16.69
C TYR A 254 19.18 10.58 16.05
N CYS A 255 20.12 10.02 15.29
CA CYS A 255 19.86 8.86 14.46
C CYS A 255 20.98 7.81 14.53
N ASN A 256 20.59 6.54 14.45
CA ASN A 256 21.47 5.40 14.28
C ASN A 256 21.31 4.84 12.87
N ARG A 257 22.41 4.43 12.23
CA ARG A 257 22.38 3.79 10.92
C ARG A 257 22.01 2.30 11.07
N THR A 258 21.11 1.81 10.22
CA THR A 258 20.73 0.40 10.16
C THR A 258 21.67 -0.40 9.23
N GLU A 259 21.60 -1.73 9.29
CA GLU A 259 22.42 -2.62 8.46
C GLU A 259 22.17 -2.43 6.95
N ILE A 260 20.92 -2.13 6.58
CA ILE A 260 20.53 -1.83 5.19
C ILE A 260 20.75 -0.36 4.78
N GLY A 261 21.49 0.40 5.59
CA GLY A 261 21.91 1.77 5.28
C GLY A 261 20.82 2.83 5.44
N LEU A 262 19.71 2.52 6.12
CA LEU A 262 18.70 3.50 6.52
C LEU A 262 19.10 4.17 7.85
N TYR A 263 18.34 5.16 8.28
CA TYR A 263 18.48 5.81 9.57
C TYR A 263 17.24 5.62 10.42
N ARG A 264 17.47 5.21 11.66
CA ARG A 264 16.48 5.06 12.72
C ARG A 264 16.69 6.13 13.77
N PHE A 265 15.62 6.72 14.28
CA PHE A 265 15.74 7.68 15.38
C PHE A 265 16.25 6.99 16.67
N SER A 266 17.18 7.65 17.34
CA SER A 266 17.80 7.22 18.61
C SER A 266 17.01 7.71 19.82
N ASP A 267 17.45 7.32 21.02
CA ASP A 267 16.84 7.72 22.28
C ASP A 267 16.76 9.24 22.49
N LYS A 268 17.68 10.02 21.90
CA LYS A 268 17.66 11.49 21.97
C LYS A 268 16.47 12.11 21.24
N TRP A 269 15.85 11.38 20.30
CA TRP A 269 14.71 11.86 19.54
C TRP A 269 13.43 11.94 20.39
N TYR A 270 13.23 10.92 21.23
CA TYR A 270 12.01 10.67 21.99
C TYR A 270 12.01 11.40 23.35
N GLU A 271 10.82 11.57 23.96
CA GLU A 271 10.72 12.17 25.30
C GLU A 271 11.08 11.18 26.42
N GLY A 272 10.86 9.89 26.18
CA GLY A 272 11.17 8.82 27.12
C GLY A 272 10.73 7.45 26.61
N TYR A 273 10.92 6.45 27.45
CA TYR A 273 10.62 5.06 27.16
C TYR A 273 9.87 4.38 28.31
N THR A 274 8.98 3.44 27.98
CA THR A 274 8.39 2.53 28.98
C THR A 274 9.43 1.50 29.47
N SER A 275 9.06 0.71 30.49
CA SER A 275 9.88 -0.42 30.98
C SER A 275 10.20 -1.45 29.88
N GLU A 276 9.32 -1.57 28.89
CA GLU A 276 9.44 -2.47 27.74
C GLU A 276 10.23 -1.83 26.58
N LYS A 277 10.85 -0.66 26.80
CA LYS A 277 11.62 0.10 25.79
C LYS A 277 10.78 0.55 24.59
N ILE A 278 9.53 0.94 24.86
CA ILE A 278 8.65 1.54 23.86
C ILE A 278 8.72 3.07 23.99
N PRO A 279 8.99 3.81 22.89
CA PRO A 279 9.09 5.26 22.95
C PRO A 279 7.73 5.88 23.18
N TYR A 280 7.70 7.00 23.90
CA TYR A 280 6.49 7.77 24.07
C TYR A 280 6.73 9.28 23.90
N TYR A 281 5.62 9.98 23.71
CA TYR A 281 5.54 11.42 23.98
C TYR A 281 4.38 11.70 24.92
N THR A 282 4.44 12.81 25.63
CA THR A 282 3.45 13.21 26.62
C THR A 282 2.38 14.07 25.94
N LYS A 283 1.15 13.56 25.88
CA LYS A 283 0.00 14.29 25.34
C LYS A 283 -0.72 15.00 26.49
N ASN A 284 -0.64 16.33 26.51
CA ASN A 284 -1.40 17.15 27.45
C ASN A 284 -2.86 17.24 27.01
N SER A 285 -3.78 16.91 27.91
CA SER A 285 -5.21 17.09 27.70
C SER A 285 -5.64 18.50 28.11
N ARG A 286 -6.76 18.98 27.57
CA ARG A 286 -7.35 20.29 27.94
C ARG A 286 -7.76 20.37 29.42
N GLY A 287 -7.85 19.23 30.12
CA GLY A 287 -8.19 19.14 31.54
C GLY A 287 -6.99 19.08 32.49
N GLY A 288 -5.76 19.28 32.00
CA GLY A 288 -4.55 19.25 32.83
C GLY A 288 -4.00 17.84 33.14
N SER A 289 -4.66 16.78 32.67
CA SER A 289 -4.08 15.43 32.70
C SER A 289 -3.11 15.24 31.53
N SER A 290 -2.00 14.56 31.78
CA SER A 290 -1.02 14.20 30.76
C SER A 290 -0.96 12.68 30.65
N ASN A 291 -1.02 12.16 29.42
CA ASN A 291 -0.93 10.73 29.16
C ASN A 291 0.24 10.45 28.22
N ALA A 292 0.99 9.38 28.49
CA ALA A 292 2.00 8.87 27.58
C ALA A 292 1.31 8.26 26.35
N PHE A 293 1.74 8.69 25.17
CA PHE A 293 1.28 8.17 23.89
C PHE A 293 2.43 7.38 23.25
N LEU A 294 2.21 6.08 23.06
CA LEU A 294 3.22 5.14 22.58
C LEU A 294 3.32 5.18 21.05
N TYR A 295 4.54 5.33 20.53
CA TYR A 295 4.75 5.35 19.09
C TYR A 295 6.15 4.92 18.68
N ARG A 296 6.28 4.42 17.45
CA ARG A 296 7.55 4.21 16.74
C ARG A 296 7.61 5.17 15.55
N THR A 297 8.77 5.71 15.24
CA THR A 297 8.99 6.50 14.02
C THR A 297 9.65 5.61 12.99
N LEU A 298 9.08 5.53 11.78
CA LEU A 298 9.63 4.71 10.72
C LEU A 298 11.01 5.21 10.31
N ASP A 299 11.88 4.26 9.96
CA ASP A 299 13.19 4.51 9.39
C ASP A 299 13.07 5.38 8.12
N PHE A 300 14.14 6.09 7.79
CA PHE A 300 14.22 6.98 6.62
C PHE A 300 15.59 6.89 5.95
N TYR A 301 15.68 7.36 4.71
CA TYR A 301 16.92 7.42 3.95
C TYR A 301 17.40 8.86 3.83
N VAL A 302 18.70 9.07 4.02
CA VAL A 302 19.41 10.27 3.59
C VAL A 302 20.80 9.90 3.05
N ASP A 303 21.19 10.47 1.92
CA ASP A 303 22.48 10.16 1.27
C ASP A 303 23.68 10.74 2.04
N ASP A 304 23.57 11.93 2.62
CA ASP A 304 24.56 12.53 3.52
C ASP A 304 23.89 13.12 4.77
N ILE A 305 23.81 12.33 5.86
CA ILE A 305 23.17 12.77 7.11
C ILE A 305 23.90 13.94 7.78
N ASN A 306 25.22 14.05 7.59
CA ASN A 306 26.02 15.11 8.21
C ASN A 306 25.83 16.46 7.50
N SER A 307 25.23 16.43 6.31
CA SER A 307 24.80 17.61 5.57
C SER A 307 23.44 18.17 6.02
N VAL A 308 22.82 17.57 7.03
CA VAL A 308 21.50 17.95 7.55
C VAL A 308 21.59 18.30 9.03
N SER A 309 21.10 19.49 9.38
CA SER A 309 20.96 19.93 10.77
C SER A 309 19.49 20.14 11.12
N ILE A 310 19.07 19.71 12.31
CA ILE A 310 17.77 20.05 12.89
C ILE A 310 17.87 21.45 13.48
N ILE A 311 16.92 22.32 13.12
CA ILE A 311 16.80 23.68 13.66
C ILE A 311 15.61 23.83 14.60
N LYS A 312 14.62 22.93 14.49
CA LYS A 312 13.44 22.87 15.36
C LYS A 312 12.79 21.49 15.24
N LYS A 313 12.33 20.90 16.34
CA LYS A 313 11.52 19.67 16.29
C LYS A 313 10.24 19.79 17.11
N SER A 314 9.21 19.06 16.70
CA SER A 314 7.97 18.82 17.41
C SER A 314 7.48 17.40 17.11
N ASN A 315 6.42 16.96 17.79
CA ASN A 315 5.85 15.63 17.58
C ASN A 315 5.16 15.46 16.21
N SER A 316 4.90 16.54 15.48
CA SER A 316 4.25 16.52 14.16
C SER A 316 5.14 16.99 13.02
N SER A 317 6.34 17.51 13.32
CA SER A 317 7.25 17.97 12.28
C SER A 317 8.67 18.18 12.80
N MET A 318 9.64 18.16 11.89
CA MET A 318 10.95 18.77 12.13
C MET A 318 11.26 19.79 11.06
N TYR A 319 11.99 20.82 11.45
CA TYR A 319 12.61 21.74 10.53
C TYR A 319 14.08 21.38 10.43
N ILE A 320 14.53 21.22 9.20
CA ILE A 320 15.91 20.90 8.88
C ILE A 320 16.50 21.98 8.00
N LYS A 321 17.81 22.18 8.14
CA LYS A 321 18.62 22.96 7.22
C LYS A 321 19.62 22.03 6.55
N THR A 322 19.81 22.23 5.26
CA THR A 322 20.74 21.46 4.44
C THR A 322 21.91 22.36 4.04
N ASN A 323 23.13 21.85 4.09
CA ASN A 323 24.32 22.58 3.62
C ASN A 323 24.77 22.15 2.20
N LYS A 324 24.20 21.04 1.69
CA LYS A 324 24.41 20.51 0.34
C LYS A 324 23.07 20.02 -0.20
N SER A 325 23.04 19.81 -1.52
CA SER A 325 21.94 19.07 -2.12
C SER A 325 22.00 17.62 -1.64
N ILE A 326 20.91 17.15 -1.04
CA ILE A 326 20.80 15.81 -0.46
C ILE A 326 19.47 15.19 -0.89
N ARG A 327 19.39 13.87 -0.83
CA ARG A 327 18.14 13.15 -1.01
C ARG A 327 17.62 12.67 0.34
N LEU A 328 16.41 13.07 0.72
CA LEU A 328 15.69 12.58 1.89
C LEU A 328 14.50 11.74 1.42
N ASN A 329 14.56 10.41 1.61
CA ASN A 329 13.62 9.45 1.01
C ASN A 329 13.47 9.67 -0.51
N GLU A 330 12.27 9.98 -1.00
CA GLU A 330 12.00 10.33 -2.41
C GLU A 330 12.27 11.81 -2.76
N HIS A 331 12.56 12.66 -1.77
CA HIS A 331 12.64 14.11 -1.95
C HIS A 331 14.07 14.58 -2.20
N GLN A 332 14.28 15.26 -3.33
CA GLN A 332 15.52 15.99 -3.59
C GLN A 332 15.47 17.36 -2.89
N LEU A 333 16.37 17.57 -1.93
CA LEU A 333 16.53 18.83 -1.22
C LEU A 333 17.73 19.59 -1.80
N GLN A 334 17.61 20.91 -1.88
CA GLN A 334 18.63 21.81 -2.42
C GLN A 334 19.56 22.26 -1.30
N ALA A 335 20.81 22.56 -1.64
CA ALA A 335 21.76 23.18 -0.73
C ALA A 335 21.24 24.48 -0.11
N ASP A 336 21.78 24.82 1.06
CA ASP A 336 21.58 26.07 1.80
C ASP A 336 20.11 26.44 2.00
N SER A 337 19.26 25.43 2.17
CA SER A 337 17.82 25.58 2.22
C SER A 337 17.23 24.99 3.48
N ILE A 338 16.14 25.59 3.94
CA ILE A 338 15.35 25.14 5.09
C ILE A 338 14.12 24.38 4.59
N TYR A 339 13.84 23.26 5.22
CA TYR A 339 12.68 22.43 4.93
C TYR A 339 11.91 22.12 6.20
N LYS A 340 10.59 22.04 6.10
CA LYS A 340 9.72 21.41 7.09
C LYS A 340 9.45 19.99 6.62
N VAL A 341 9.81 19.01 7.44
CA VAL A 341 9.45 17.61 7.28
C VAL A 341 8.24 17.36 8.16
N ASP A 342 7.10 17.05 7.55
CA ASP A 342 5.85 16.76 8.24
C ASP A 342 5.77 15.27 8.60
N PHE A 343 5.38 15.00 9.84
CA PHE A 343 5.07 13.65 10.30
C PHE A 343 3.57 13.45 10.37
N ALA A 344 3.10 12.31 9.85
CA ALA A 344 1.75 11.82 10.12
C ALA A 344 1.82 10.65 11.11
N MET A 345 0.69 10.37 11.75
CA MET A 345 0.56 9.30 12.75
C MET A 345 -0.59 8.38 12.36
N LEU A 346 -0.30 7.09 12.23
CA LEU A 346 -1.30 6.03 12.24
C LEU A 346 -1.58 5.66 13.70
N ASP A 347 -2.71 6.13 14.22
CA ASP A 347 -3.15 5.82 15.58
C ASP A 347 -3.55 4.35 15.67
N ARG A 348 -2.85 3.61 16.54
CA ARG A 348 -3.10 2.19 16.82
C ARG A 348 -3.38 1.96 18.30
N SER A 349 -3.67 3.00 19.08
CA SER A 349 -3.84 2.92 20.54
C SER A 349 -4.89 1.93 21.01
N SER A 350 -5.87 1.57 20.16
CA SER A 350 -6.91 0.57 20.43
C SER A 350 -6.66 -0.79 19.77
N ASN A 351 -5.53 -1.00 19.10
CA ASN A 351 -5.23 -2.21 18.32
C ASN A 351 -4.14 -3.05 18.97
N ASN A 352 -4.47 -4.23 19.49
CA ASN A 352 -3.53 -5.13 20.15
C ASN A 352 -2.63 -5.96 19.20
N GLY A 353 -2.82 -5.86 17.88
CA GLY A 353 -2.04 -6.60 16.90
C GLY A 353 -0.62 -6.08 16.76
N VAL A 354 0.33 -6.98 16.53
CA VAL A 354 1.71 -6.65 16.16
C VAL A 354 1.86 -6.60 14.64
N GLU A 355 2.67 -5.66 14.14
CA GLU A 355 2.79 -5.44 12.69
C GLU A 355 4.11 -4.75 12.35
N TYR A 356 4.69 -5.07 11.19
CA TYR A 356 5.91 -4.48 10.67
C TYR A 356 5.57 -3.40 9.66
N PHE A 357 6.23 -2.24 9.75
CA PHE A 357 5.95 -1.07 8.92
C PHE A 357 7.22 -0.52 8.27
N MET A 358 7.08 -0.01 7.05
CA MET A 358 8.14 0.69 6.32
C MET A 358 7.55 1.84 5.50
N GLN A 359 8.29 2.93 5.32
CA GLN A 359 7.91 3.96 4.34
C GLN A 359 8.04 3.39 2.92
N LYS A 360 7.00 3.52 2.10
CA LYS A 360 6.95 2.92 0.76
C LYS A 360 8.13 3.34 -0.12
N SER A 361 8.63 4.56 0.04
CA SER A 361 9.79 5.07 -0.70
C SER A 361 11.12 4.38 -0.38
N LEU A 362 11.17 3.55 0.66
CA LEU A 362 12.37 2.84 1.08
C LEU A 362 12.44 1.40 0.56
N ILE A 363 11.44 0.95 -0.20
CA ILE A 363 11.31 -0.41 -0.71
C ILE A 363 12.55 -0.90 -1.50
N THR A 364 13.28 0.04 -2.12
CA THR A 364 14.50 -0.26 -2.88
C THR A 364 15.69 -0.69 -2.01
N HIS A 365 15.62 -0.47 -0.69
CA HIS A 365 16.66 -0.87 0.26
C HIS A 365 16.51 -2.30 0.77
N ILE A 366 15.37 -2.94 0.49
CA ILE A 366 15.16 -4.34 0.84
C ILE A 366 15.86 -5.22 -0.19
N ASP A 367 16.39 -6.36 0.23
CA ASP A 367 16.97 -7.35 -0.66
C ASP A 367 16.00 -7.79 -1.76
N ASP A 368 16.54 -7.98 -2.96
CA ASP A 368 15.79 -8.36 -4.16
C ASP A 368 15.83 -9.88 -4.39
N TYR A 369 14.66 -10.47 -4.53
CA TYR A 369 14.47 -11.89 -4.79
C TYR A 369 13.74 -12.14 -6.11
N GLN A 370 13.61 -11.13 -6.98
CA GLN A 370 12.89 -11.25 -8.26
C GLN A 370 13.50 -12.34 -9.15
N GLU A 371 14.83 -12.35 -9.31
CA GLU A 371 15.50 -13.33 -10.16
C GLU A 371 15.42 -14.75 -9.57
N GLN A 372 15.44 -14.89 -8.23
CA GLN A 372 15.25 -16.20 -7.59
C GLN A 372 13.84 -16.76 -7.83
N LEU A 373 12.82 -15.91 -7.70
CA LEU A 373 11.44 -16.29 -8.01
C LEU A 373 11.30 -16.65 -9.51
N LYS A 374 11.87 -15.83 -10.41
CA LYS A 374 11.84 -16.10 -11.85
C LYS A 374 12.48 -17.44 -12.19
N ASN A 375 13.68 -17.71 -11.68
CA ASN A 375 14.38 -18.98 -11.91
C ASN A 375 13.56 -20.16 -11.39
N SER A 376 12.93 -20.02 -10.21
CA SER A 376 12.06 -21.05 -9.66
C SER A 376 10.86 -21.34 -10.58
N LEU A 377 10.21 -20.28 -11.07
CA LEU A 377 9.07 -20.41 -12.00
C LEU A 377 9.49 -20.98 -13.36
N GLU A 378 10.64 -20.59 -13.89
CA GLU A 378 11.16 -21.13 -15.15
C GLU A 378 11.43 -22.64 -15.05
N ILE A 379 12.07 -23.08 -13.97
CA ILE A 379 12.30 -24.52 -13.70
C ILE A 379 10.97 -25.28 -13.68
N ILE A 380 9.97 -24.76 -12.95
CA ILE A 380 8.64 -25.37 -12.83
C ILE A 380 7.94 -25.46 -14.19
N ILE A 381 7.94 -24.37 -14.96
CA ILE A 381 7.30 -24.30 -16.28
C ILE A 381 7.92 -25.31 -17.25
N ASN A 382 9.25 -25.50 -17.16
CA ASN A 382 9.98 -26.44 -17.99
C ASN A 382 9.94 -27.91 -17.47
N GLY A 383 9.12 -28.19 -16.45
CA GLY A 383 8.91 -29.55 -15.93
C GLY A 383 9.97 -30.02 -14.92
N GLY A 384 10.81 -29.10 -14.43
CA GLY A 384 11.66 -29.33 -13.27
C GLY A 384 10.83 -29.44 -11.98
N LYS A 385 11.40 -30.13 -10.98
CA LYS A 385 10.84 -30.25 -9.63
C LYS A 385 11.59 -29.41 -8.64
#